data_AF-G0ADF9-F1
#
_entry.id   AF-G0ADF9-F1
#
_cell.length_a   1.000
_cell.length_b   1.000
_cell.length_c   1.000
_cell.angle_alpha   90.00
_cell.angle_beta   90.00
_cell.angle_gamma   90.00
#
_symmetry.space_group_name_H-M   'P 1'
#
loop_
_entity.id
_entity.type
_entity.pdbx_description
1 polymer ?
#
loop_
_entity_poly.entity_id
_entity_poly.type
_entity_poly.pdbx_seq_one_letter_code
_entity_poly.pdbx_strand_id
1 'polypeptide(L)'
;MELIMASLDTSAQFPHPSIKADHQPFSWLAEELRVDAAMQFLAHTLDMAQGMQTCLGLIHASNQAREEGDPASPPTLNAADTECLTRLTMAAAGMLAEQAGRRIDVLNQRHTERASQGIHERAT
;
A
#
# COMPACT_ATOMS: atom_id res chain seq x y z
N MET A 1 65.16 10.72 8.05
CA MET A 1 65.09 9.24 7.92
C MET A 1 63.61 8.92 7.76
N GLU A 2 63.21 8.60 6.53
CA GLU A 2 61.81 8.46 6.11
C GLU A 2 61.15 7.23 6.77
N LEU A 3 59.90 7.39 7.21
CA LEU A 3 59.07 6.30 7.71
C LEU A 3 58.25 5.72 6.55
N ILE A 4 58.47 4.45 6.26
CA ILE A 4 57.79 3.66 5.23
C ILE A 4 56.37 3.31 5.71
N MET A 5 55.40 3.51 4.80
CA MET A 5 54.00 3.11 4.92
C MET A 5 53.83 1.59 5.19
N ALA A 6 52.87 1.24 6.05
CA ALA A 6 52.20 -0.05 6.00
C ALA A 6 50.68 0.19 6.03
N SER A 7 50.07 0.11 4.84
CA SER A 7 48.62 0.06 4.66
C SER A 7 48.11 -1.25 5.26
N LEU A 8 47.20 -1.16 6.23
CA LEU A 8 46.46 -2.33 6.74
C LEU A 8 45.18 -2.48 5.92
N ASP A 9 45.33 -2.98 4.69
CA ASP A 9 44.23 -3.56 3.93
C ASP A 9 43.94 -4.95 4.50
N THR A 10 42.88 -5.06 5.30
CA THR A 10 42.28 -6.36 5.65
C THR A 10 40.77 -6.21 5.64
N SER A 11 40.23 -6.06 4.43
CA SER A 11 38.83 -6.39 4.15
C SER A 11 38.74 -7.91 4.02
N ALA A 12 38.48 -8.58 5.15
CA ALA A 12 38.11 -10.00 5.12
C ALA A 12 36.73 -10.12 4.47
N GLN A 13 36.73 -10.34 3.15
CA GLN A 13 35.52 -10.57 2.38
C GLN A 13 35.03 -11.99 2.67
N PHE A 14 34.14 -12.12 3.66
CA PHE A 14 33.42 -13.37 3.88
C PHE A 14 32.57 -13.67 2.63
N PRO A 15 32.71 -14.85 2.00
CA PRO A 15 31.82 -15.24 0.92
C PRO A 15 30.41 -15.37 1.51
N HIS A 16 29.56 -14.38 1.25
CA HIS A 16 28.15 -14.46 1.58
C HIS A 16 27.53 -15.40 0.52
N PRO A 17 27.09 -16.62 0.88
CA PRO A 17 26.25 -17.36 -0.03
C PRO A 17 25.04 -16.48 -0.32
N SER A 18 24.82 -16.15 -1.59
CA SER A 18 23.62 -15.47 -2.06
C SER A 18 22.46 -16.44 -1.82
N ILE A 19 21.90 -16.43 -0.61
CA ILE A 19 20.62 -17.05 -0.33
C ILE A 19 19.60 -16.17 -1.04
N LYS A 20 19.24 -16.56 -2.26
CA LYS A 20 18.05 -16.02 -2.92
C LYS A 20 16.86 -16.47 -2.08
N ALA A 21 16.36 -15.57 -1.24
CA ALA A 21 15.09 -15.79 -0.58
C ALA A 21 14.00 -15.80 -1.67
N ASP A 22 13.36 -16.95 -1.89
CA ASP A 22 12.17 -17.10 -2.74
C ASP A 22 10.93 -16.47 -2.07
N HIS A 23 11.06 -15.23 -1.61
CA HIS A 23 9.95 -14.49 -1.04
C HIS A 23 9.08 -13.97 -2.20
N GLN A 24 7.90 -14.57 -2.34
CA GLN A 24 6.83 -13.96 -3.11
C GLN A 24 6.16 -12.89 -2.25
N PRO A 25 5.86 -11.70 -2.80
CA PRO A 25 5.03 -10.73 -2.11
C PRO A 25 3.69 -11.38 -1.73
N PHE A 26 3.20 -11.06 -0.54
CA PHE A 26 1.89 -11.52 -0.11
C PHE A 26 0.82 -11.08 -1.13
N SER A 27 -0.11 -11.98 -1.44
CA SER A 27 -1.22 -11.72 -2.35
C SER A 27 -2.48 -12.41 -1.87
N TRP A 28 -3.58 -11.67 -1.84
CA TRP A 28 -4.93 -12.20 -1.61
C TRP A 28 -5.43 -13.08 -2.77
N LEU A 29 -4.77 -13.02 -3.93
CA LEU A 29 -5.19 -13.70 -5.15
C LEU A 29 -4.45 -15.02 -5.35
N ALA A 30 -5.18 -16.03 -5.82
CA ALA A 30 -4.62 -17.23 -6.42
C ALA A 30 -3.74 -16.84 -7.63
N GLU A 31 -2.72 -17.66 -7.91
CA GLU A 31 -1.67 -17.34 -8.90
C GLU A 31 -2.25 -16.97 -10.27
N GLU A 32 -3.28 -17.69 -10.71
CA GLU A 32 -3.91 -17.53 -12.02
C GLU A 32 -4.63 -16.18 -12.16
N LEU A 33 -5.09 -15.61 -11.04
CA LEU A 33 -5.80 -14.33 -11.01
C LEU A 33 -4.85 -13.14 -10.91
N ARG A 34 -3.56 -13.37 -10.65
CA ARG A 34 -2.59 -12.29 -10.47
C ARG A 34 -2.27 -11.54 -11.75
N VAL A 35 -2.53 -12.11 -12.92
CA VAL A 35 -2.33 -11.41 -14.21
C VAL A 35 -3.50 -10.49 -14.57
N ASP A 36 -4.64 -10.62 -13.89
CA ASP A 36 -5.83 -9.83 -14.16
C ASP A 36 -5.78 -8.49 -13.41
N ALA A 37 -5.74 -7.39 -14.17
CA ALA A 37 -5.64 -6.05 -13.60
C ALA A 37 -6.88 -5.64 -12.77
N ALA A 38 -8.06 -6.18 -13.05
CA ALA A 38 -9.26 -5.92 -12.24
C ALA A 38 -9.16 -6.65 -10.90
N MET A 39 -8.72 -7.92 -10.90
CA MET A 39 -8.51 -8.69 -9.68
C MET A 39 -7.45 -8.06 -8.78
N GLN A 40 -6.31 -7.64 -9.35
CA GLN A 40 -5.27 -6.93 -8.59
C GLN A 40 -5.82 -5.69 -7.87
N PHE A 41 -6.70 -4.93 -8.52
CA PHE A 41 -7.31 -3.77 -7.89
C PHE A 41 -8.29 -4.08 -6.80
N LEU A 42 -9.08 -5.13 -6.94
CA LEU A 42 -9.95 -5.59 -5.86
C LEU A 42 -9.11 -6.01 -4.65
N ALA A 43 -8.02 -6.75 -4.87
CA ALA A 43 -7.10 -7.16 -3.81
C ALA A 43 -6.46 -5.95 -3.12
N HIS A 44 -5.95 -4.96 -3.88
CA HIS A 44 -5.38 -3.74 -3.30
C HIS A 44 -6.42 -2.88 -2.58
N THR A 45 -7.62 -2.75 -3.16
CA THR A 45 -8.74 -2.03 -2.53
C THR A 45 -9.09 -2.64 -1.19
N LEU A 46 -9.18 -3.98 -1.12
CA LEU A 46 -9.47 -4.69 0.12
C LEU A 46 -8.38 -4.47 1.17
N ASP A 47 -7.12 -4.60 0.77
CA ASP A 47 -5.96 -4.42 1.66
C ASP A 47 -5.93 -3.00 2.26
N MET A 48 -6.10 -1.97 1.42
CA MET A 48 -6.18 -0.59 1.87
C MET A 48 -7.39 -0.34 2.77
N ALA A 49 -8.56 -0.88 2.42
CA ALA A 49 -9.78 -0.72 3.20
C ALA A 49 -9.66 -1.34 4.60
N GLN A 50 -9.09 -2.55 4.70
CA GLN A 50 -8.82 -3.20 5.98
C GLN A 50 -7.80 -2.44 6.81
N GLY A 51 -6.74 -1.93 6.18
CA GLY A 51 -5.76 -1.05 6.82
C GLY A 51 -6.41 0.22 7.38
N MET A 52 -7.23 0.91 6.58
CA MET A 52 -7.97 2.10 7.03
C MET A 52 -8.94 1.78 8.17
N GLN A 53 -9.69 0.67 8.09
CA GLN A 53 -10.59 0.24 9.15
C GLN A 53 -9.84 -0.01 10.47
N THR A 54 -8.68 -0.64 10.41
CA THR A 54 -7.82 -0.86 11.57
C THR A 54 -7.36 0.47 12.17
N CYS A 55 -6.90 1.40 11.33
CA CYS A 55 -6.48 2.73 11.76
C CYS A 55 -7.61 3.48 12.46
N LEU A 56 -8.81 3.50 11.87
CA LEU A 56 -9.99 4.13 12.44
C LEU A 56 -10.40 3.48 13.77
N GLY A 57 -10.29 2.16 13.89
CA GLY A 57 -10.54 1.44 15.14
C GLY A 57 -9.60 1.87 16.26
N LEU A 58 -8.30 1.99 15.97
CA LEU A 58 -7.30 2.45 16.95
C LEU A 58 -7.51 3.92 17.36
N ILE A 59 -7.81 4.79 16.39
CA ILE A 59 -8.16 6.19 16.62
C ILE A 59 -9.37 6.29 17.55
N HIS A 60 -10.44 5.57 17.21
CA HIS A 60 -11.69 5.58 17.95
C HIS A 60 -11.50 5.08 19.39
N ALA A 61 -10.89 3.91 19.57
CA ALA A 61 -10.64 3.34 20.89
C ALA A 61 -9.75 4.27 21.76
N SER A 62 -8.75 4.91 21.16
CA SER A 62 -7.89 5.85 21.89
C SER A 62 -8.62 7.14 22.27
N ASN A 63 -9.52 7.65 21.42
CA ASN A 63 -10.35 8.80 21.76
C ASN A 63 -11.32 8.45 22.90
N GLN A 64 -11.98 7.30 22.80
CA GLN A 64 -12.90 6.81 23.84
C GLN A 64 -12.19 6.65 25.20
N ALA A 65 -11.01 6.02 25.24
CA ALA A 65 -10.26 5.86 26.47
C ALA A 65 -9.87 7.20 27.12
N ARG A 66 -9.60 8.24 26.32
CA ARG A 66 -9.34 9.60 26.86
C ARG A 66 -10.60 10.25 27.44
N GLU A 67 -11.76 10.02 26.81
CA GLU A 67 -13.05 10.52 27.31
C GLU A 67 -13.46 9.84 28.62
N GLU A 68 -13.21 8.54 28.73
CA GLU A 68 -13.48 7.75 29.94
C GLU A 68 -12.54 8.12 31.09
N GLY A 69 -11.26 8.42 30.78
CA GLY A 69 -10.29 8.87 31.77
C GLY A 69 -9.89 7.80 32.79
N ASP A 70 -10.13 6.52 32.50
CA ASP A 70 -9.76 5.40 33.36
C ASP A 70 -8.24 5.14 33.30
N PRO A 71 -7.49 5.35 34.41
CA PRO A 71 -6.06 5.07 34.43
C PRO A 71 -5.72 3.57 34.27
N ALA A 72 -6.67 2.66 34.52
CA ALA A 72 -6.47 1.23 34.30
C ALA A 72 -6.59 0.82 32.82
N SER A 73 -7.21 1.67 31.99
CA SER A 73 -7.38 1.45 30.55
C SER A 73 -6.92 2.69 29.76
N PRO A 74 -5.59 2.98 29.76
CA PRO A 74 -5.08 4.15 29.07
C PRO A 74 -5.26 4.04 27.54
N PRO A 75 -5.32 5.17 26.82
CA PRO A 75 -5.41 5.15 25.37
C PRO A 75 -4.17 4.50 24.75
N THR A 76 -4.39 3.62 23.78
CA THR A 76 -3.32 2.93 23.04
C THR A 76 -2.44 3.91 22.27
N LEU A 77 -3.03 4.96 21.69
CA LEU A 77 -2.32 6.02 20.99
C LEU A 77 -2.25 7.29 21.85
N ASN A 78 -1.14 8.01 21.78
CA ASN A 78 -1.09 9.39 22.26
C ASN A 78 -1.74 10.35 21.25
N ALA A 79 -1.90 11.62 21.61
CA ALA A 79 -2.57 12.61 20.75
C ALA A 79 -1.85 12.83 19.40
N ALA A 80 -0.51 12.85 19.40
CA ALA A 80 0.28 13.03 18.19
C ALA A 80 0.14 11.84 17.24
N ASP A 81 0.20 10.62 17.78
CA ASP A 81 0.05 9.39 16.99
C ASP A 81 -1.37 9.25 16.43
N THR A 82 -2.40 9.63 17.19
CA THR A 82 -3.78 9.67 16.70
C THR A 82 -3.92 10.61 15.49
N GLU A 83 -3.33 11.80 15.57
CA GLU A 83 -3.34 12.76 14.47
C GLU A 83 -2.56 12.26 13.24
N CYS A 84 -1.37 11.69 13.45
CA CYS A 84 -0.59 11.08 12.38
C CYS A 84 -1.36 9.94 11.68
N LEU A 85 -2.00 9.06 12.46
CA LEU A 85 -2.77 7.94 11.94
C LEU A 85 -4.04 8.41 11.21
N THR A 86 -4.66 9.50 11.68
CA THR A 86 -5.79 10.14 11.01
C THR A 86 -5.38 10.65 9.63
N ARG A 87 -4.28 11.40 9.53
CA ARG A 87 -3.76 11.89 8.25
C ARG A 87 -3.36 10.75 7.31
N LEU A 88 -2.74 9.69 7.82
CA LEU A 88 -2.42 8.50 7.03
C LEU A 88 -3.70 7.87 6.45
N THR A 89 -4.73 7.71 7.27
CA THR A 89 -6.01 7.13 6.86
C THR A 89 -6.67 7.99 5.77
N MET A 90 -6.67 9.31 5.93
CA MET A 90 -7.19 10.23 4.92
C MET A 90 -6.40 10.16 3.61
N ALA A 91 -5.06 10.09 3.69
CA ALA A 91 -4.21 9.96 2.51
C ALA A 91 -4.47 8.63 1.77
N ALA A 92 -4.60 7.53 2.50
CA ALA A 92 -4.94 6.22 1.92
C ALA A 92 -6.32 6.24 1.23
N ALA A 93 -7.32 6.88 1.85
CA ALA A 93 -8.64 7.06 1.25
C ALA A 93 -8.56 7.89 -0.05
N GLY A 94 -7.76 8.96 -0.05
CA GLY A 94 -7.51 9.79 -1.23
C GLY A 94 -6.84 9.01 -2.36
N MET A 95 -5.80 8.23 -2.06
CA MET A 95 -5.12 7.38 -3.03
C MET A 95 -6.08 6.36 -3.67
N LEU A 96 -6.95 5.74 -2.86
CA LEU A 96 -7.94 4.78 -3.35
C LEU A 96 -8.97 5.47 -4.27
N ALA A 97 -9.45 6.64 -3.87
CA ALA A 97 -10.40 7.43 -4.67
C ALA A 97 -9.79 7.85 -6.02
N GLU A 98 -8.55 8.33 -6.03
CA GLU A 98 -7.85 8.66 -7.27
C GLU A 98 -7.67 7.44 -8.18
N GLN A 99 -7.27 6.30 -7.62
CA GLN A 99 -7.09 5.08 -8.40
C GLN A 99 -8.41 4.57 -8.98
N ALA A 100 -9.49 4.64 -8.21
CA ALA A 100 -10.83 4.32 -8.68
C ALA A 100 -11.27 5.28 -9.81
N GLY A 101 -11.05 6.59 -9.65
CA GLY A 101 -11.34 7.60 -10.68
C GLY A 101 -10.61 7.29 -11.99
N ARG A 102 -9.29 7.07 -11.94
CA ARG A 102 -8.49 6.69 -13.12
C ARG A 102 -9.03 5.44 -13.82
N ARG A 103 -9.52 4.45 -13.06
CA ARG A 103 -10.11 3.24 -13.66
C ARG A 103 -11.45 3.49 -14.31
N ILE A 104 -12.30 4.30 -13.70
CA ILE A 104 -13.58 4.71 -14.27
C ILE A 104 -13.35 5.43 -15.61
N ASP A 105 -12.37 6.35 -15.66
CA ASP A 105 -12.03 7.08 -16.89
C ASP A 105 -11.61 6.15 -18.02
N VAL A 106 -10.74 5.18 -17.75
CA VAL A 106 -10.31 4.17 -18.74
C VAL A 106 -11.49 3.33 -19.23
N LEU A 107 -12.39 2.92 -18.34
CA LEU A 107 -13.57 2.13 -18.73
C LEU A 107 -14.54 2.95 -19.58
N ASN A 108 -14.78 4.21 -19.23
CA ASN A 108 -15.61 5.12 -20.00
C ASN A 108 -15.03 5.39 -21.39
N GLN A 109 -13.71 5.61 -21.48
CA GLN A 109 -13.02 5.81 -22.76
C GLN A 109 -13.20 4.58 -23.67
N ARG A 110 -12.95 3.38 -23.15
CA ARG A 110 -13.14 2.13 -23.91
C ARG A 110 -14.58 1.93 -24.37
N HIS A 111 -15.56 2.34 -23.56
CA HIS A 111 -16.97 2.28 -23.95
C HIS A 111 -17.26 3.22 -25.12
N THR A 112 -16.76 4.46 -25.07
CA THR A 112 -16.91 5.44 -26.15
C THR A 112 -16.25 4.98 -27.45
N GLU A 113 -15.05 4.40 -27.37
CA GLU A 113 -14.33 3.85 -28.54
C GLU A 113 -15.07 2.67 -29.18
N ARG A 114 -15.67 1.79 -28.38
CA ARG A 114 -16.50 0.69 -28.91
C ARG A 114 -17.79 1.21 -29.56
N ALA A 115 -18.41 2.22 -28.96
CA ALA A 115 -19.62 2.83 -29.50
C ALA A 115 -19.37 3.49 -30.87
N SER A 116 -18.20 4.13 -31.06
CA SER A 116 -17.85 4.74 -32.34
C SER A 116 -17.51 3.71 -33.43
N GLN A 117 -16.87 2.58 -33.06
CA GLN A 117 -16.61 1.46 -33.98
C GLN A 117 -17.90 0.77 -34.45
N GLY A 118 -18.86 0.54 -33.55
CA GLY A 118 -20.15 -0.07 -33.90
C GLY A 118 -21.04 0.81 -34.79
N ILE A 119 -20.82 2.13 -34.82
CA ILE A 119 -21.49 3.05 -35.77
C ILE A 119 -20.85 2.91 -37.16
N HIS A 120 -19.54 2.70 -37.24
CA HIS A 120 -18.83 2.52 -38.51
C HIS A 120 -19.19 1.19 -39.20
N GLU A 121 -19.31 0.09 -38.44
CA GLU A 121 -19.69 -1.22 -38.97
C GLU A 121 -21.17 -1.32 -39.40
N ARG A 122 -22.05 -0.46 -38.87
CA ARG A 122 -23.46 -0.39 -39.28
C ARG A 122 -23.71 0.53 -40.48
N ALA A 123 -22.72 1.32 -40.87
CA ALA A 123 -22.80 2.27 -41.99
C ALA A 123 -22.21 1.71 -43.30
N THR A 124 -21.68 0.48 -43.28
CA THR A 124 -21.18 -0.30 -44.43
C THR A 124 -22.07 -1.52 -44.67
#